data_AF-A0AAW0QFF5-F1
#
_entry.id   AF-A0AAW0QFF5-F1
#
_cell.length_a   1.000
_cell.length_b   1.000
_cell.length_c   1.000
_cell.angle_alpha   90.00
_cell.angle_beta   90.00
_cell.angle_gamma   90.00
#
_symmetry.space_group_name_H-M   'P 1'
#
loop_
_entity.id
_entity.type
_entity.pdbx_description
1 polymer ?
#
loop_
_entity_poly.entity_id
_entity_poly.type
_entity_poly.pdbx_seq_one_letter_code
_entity_poly.pdbx_strand_id
1 'polypeptide(L)'
;MADLLYDLLRPAGRGQSSTPNAETAALEYLSSLASSSLSAIESEQPQALAQTSHSLLLSLQALSKKSHKSIIESASNHANLRTALPALATSTSDLKLGIPKLDNEAVRFSTTYHKSGENEMLNSRKRALLLSRNVERLVDVLELPTILSSAITTGSSSAAANYTPALDLNGHIRRLHSLYPESPTVVSVSTQAEEVMQTMATNLISSLRAPGLKLASALRTVSWLRRVIPELDPAGATGNGGGLGALFLVCRLATLMNMLAALEPLRDLADQEKTRQQQASTGNAWSGGQQTERYLKRYIEIFREQSFAIVSMFRSIFPTSHGQAGVGAPKEGDKDPLQPIPSALSTFPFHLVEMLMETLRTYLPNVKDQTSRDSLLTQVLYCAGSLGRLGGDFGVLLATLDVGQEQEEEWVEVVKRHRVMAGRLESIVGSKDNKSNPEIAIKA
;
A
#
# COMPACT_ATOMS: atom_id res chain seq x y z
N MET A 1 75.85 -16.50 -41.37
CA MET A 1 75.35 -15.17 -40.94
C MET A 1 75.24 -15.03 -39.43
N ALA A 2 74.84 -16.07 -38.68
CA ALA A 2 74.84 -16.05 -37.21
C ALA A 2 76.24 -15.90 -36.61
N ASP A 3 77.27 -16.54 -37.17
CA ASP A 3 78.65 -16.48 -36.65
C ASP A 3 79.30 -15.09 -36.81
N LEU A 4 79.01 -14.38 -37.91
CA LEU A 4 79.46 -13.00 -38.13
C LEU A 4 78.80 -12.01 -37.16
N LEU A 5 77.52 -12.23 -36.85
CA LEU A 5 76.80 -11.46 -35.83
C LEU A 5 77.34 -11.77 -34.44
N TYR A 6 77.68 -13.03 -34.15
CA TYR A 6 78.30 -13.44 -32.89
C TYR A 6 79.69 -12.82 -32.68
N ASP A 7 80.53 -12.77 -33.73
CA ASP A 7 81.84 -12.12 -33.67
C ASP A 7 81.73 -10.58 -33.53
N LEU A 8 80.74 -9.96 -34.16
CA LEU A 8 80.49 -8.50 -34.05
C LEU A 8 79.91 -8.11 -32.67
N LEU A 9 79.13 -9.01 -32.06
CA LEU A 9 78.47 -8.82 -30.76
C LEU A 9 79.34 -9.29 -29.58
N ARG A 10 80.48 -9.93 -29.83
CA ARG A 10 81.45 -10.23 -28.78
C ARG A 10 81.93 -8.90 -28.21
N PRO A 11 81.74 -8.64 -26.90
CA PRO A 11 82.12 -7.37 -26.32
C PRO A 11 83.61 -7.18 -26.57
N ALA A 12 83.97 -6.09 -27.27
CA ALA A 12 85.35 -5.65 -27.43
C ALA A 12 85.92 -5.37 -26.03
N GLY A 13 86.42 -6.43 -25.40
CA GLY A 13 87.17 -6.36 -24.18
C GLY A 13 88.38 -5.48 -24.46
N ARG A 14 88.41 -4.31 -23.83
CA ARG A 14 89.62 -3.50 -23.64
C ARG A 14 90.79 -4.45 -23.34
N GLY A 15 91.70 -4.66 -24.29
CA GLY A 15 92.90 -5.44 -24.01
C GLY A 15 93.68 -6.03 -25.18
N GLN A 16 93.10 -6.21 -26.37
CA GLN A 16 93.83 -6.78 -27.51
C GLN A 16 93.47 -6.06 -28.81
N SER A 17 94.13 -4.94 -29.04
CA SER A 17 94.10 -4.19 -30.31
C SER A 17 95.34 -4.46 -31.15
N SER A 18 95.83 -5.69 -31.17
CA SER A 18 96.80 -6.14 -32.16
C SER A 18 96.09 -7.06 -33.14
N THR A 19 95.70 -6.51 -34.29
CA THR A 19 95.37 -7.36 -35.42
C THR A 19 96.65 -8.12 -35.80
N PRO A 20 96.66 -9.46 -35.82
CA PRO A 20 97.89 -10.24 -36.09
C PRO A 20 98.52 -9.91 -37.45
N ASN A 21 97.76 -9.34 -38.39
CA ASN A 21 98.24 -8.86 -39.67
C ASN A 21 99.05 -7.55 -39.61
N ALA A 22 98.84 -6.69 -38.60
CA ALA A 22 99.60 -5.45 -38.49
C ALA A 22 101.02 -5.70 -37.96
N GLU A 23 101.19 -6.69 -37.08
CA GLU A 23 102.49 -7.07 -36.51
C GLU A 23 103.40 -7.74 -37.55
N THR A 24 102.85 -8.61 -38.41
CA THR A 24 103.61 -9.22 -39.53
C THR A 24 104.05 -8.21 -40.58
N ALA A 25 103.17 -7.28 -40.99
CA ALA A 25 103.52 -6.24 -41.95
C ALA A 25 104.59 -5.26 -41.41
N ALA A 26 104.57 -4.97 -40.10
CA ALA A 26 105.59 -4.14 -39.46
C ALA A 26 106.97 -4.83 -39.44
N LEU A 27 107.01 -6.14 -39.19
CA LEU A 27 108.25 -6.92 -39.19
C LEU A 27 108.87 -7.04 -40.58
N GLU A 28 108.07 -7.23 -41.62
CA GLU A 28 108.53 -7.24 -43.02
C GLU A 28 109.12 -5.88 -43.43
N TYR A 29 108.45 -4.78 -43.07
CA TYR A 29 108.95 -3.43 -43.33
C TYR A 29 110.28 -3.16 -42.60
N LEU A 30 110.42 -3.55 -41.34
CA LEU A 30 111.68 -3.41 -40.59
C LEU A 30 112.81 -4.25 -41.20
N SER A 31 112.51 -5.45 -41.72
CA SER A 31 113.49 -6.26 -42.43
C SER A 31 113.98 -5.61 -43.73
N SER A 32 113.08 -4.94 -44.47
CA SER A 32 113.42 -4.20 -45.70
C SER A 32 114.25 -2.94 -45.43
N LEU A 33 114.04 -2.30 -44.27
CA LEU A 33 114.81 -1.15 -43.83
C LEU A 33 116.26 -1.55 -43.48
N ALA A 34 116.44 -2.70 -42.83
CA ALA A 34 117.75 -3.21 -42.45
C ALA A 34 118.64 -3.62 -43.65
N SER A 35 118.03 -3.95 -44.79
CA SER A 35 118.76 -4.36 -46.02
C SER A 35 119.12 -3.21 -46.97
N SER A 36 118.72 -1.97 -46.68
CA SER A 36 118.87 -0.82 -47.58
C SER A 36 120.14 0.00 -47.28
N SER A 37 120.75 0.63 -48.30
CA SER A 37 121.97 1.43 -48.12
C SER A 37 121.69 2.78 -47.44
N LEU A 38 122.65 3.31 -46.68
CA LEU A 38 122.47 4.54 -45.88
C LEU A 38 122.01 5.74 -46.73
N SER A 39 122.50 5.86 -47.97
CA SER A 39 122.11 6.92 -48.91
C SER A 39 120.66 6.79 -49.41
N ALA A 40 120.14 5.56 -49.55
CA ALA A 40 118.74 5.30 -49.92
C ALA A 40 117.79 5.57 -48.74
N ILE A 41 118.24 5.30 -47.51
CA ILE A 41 117.48 5.60 -46.29
C ILE A 41 117.35 7.11 -46.08
N GLU A 42 118.41 7.87 -46.33
CA GLU A 42 118.42 9.31 -46.05
C GLU A 42 117.63 10.14 -47.08
N SER A 43 117.58 9.70 -48.34
CA SER A 43 116.96 10.47 -49.43
C SER A 43 115.65 9.88 -49.96
N GLU A 44 115.59 8.57 -50.18
CA GLU A 44 114.49 7.92 -50.90
C GLU A 44 113.38 7.46 -49.94
N GLN A 45 113.74 6.91 -48.78
CA GLN A 45 112.77 6.43 -47.78
C GLN A 45 111.83 7.51 -47.23
N PRO A 46 112.27 8.70 -46.80
CA PRO A 46 111.36 9.74 -46.34
C PRO A 46 110.44 10.20 -47.46
N GLN A 47 110.92 10.20 -48.72
CA GLN A 47 110.13 10.58 -49.88
C GLN A 47 109.10 9.52 -50.25
N ALA A 48 109.45 8.23 -50.21
CA ALA A 48 108.54 7.11 -50.44
C ALA A 48 107.49 6.97 -49.32
N LEU A 49 107.88 7.17 -48.06
CA LEU A 49 106.95 7.20 -46.93
C LEU A 49 106.01 8.40 -47.02
N ALA A 50 106.53 9.58 -47.39
CA ALA A 50 105.69 10.75 -47.63
C ALA A 50 104.71 10.51 -48.79
N GLN A 51 105.14 9.91 -49.90
CA GLN A 51 104.28 9.58 -51.03
C GLN A 51 103.20 8.54 -50.69
N THR A 52 103.55 7.45 -50.01
CA THR A 52 102.60 6.42 -49.58
C THR A 52 101.63 6.95 -48.52
N SER A 53 102.10 7.75 -47.57
CA SER A 53 101.23 8.41 -46.60
C SER A 53 100.26 9.37 -47.28
N HIS A 54 100.73 10.13 -48.28
CA HIS A 54 99.90 11.06 -49.05
C HIS A 54 98.88 10.32 -49.92
N SER A 55 99.28 9.24 -50.61
CA SER A 55 98.35 8.42 -51.41
C SER A 55 97.29 7.74 -50.54
N LEU A 56 97.70 7.23 -49.36
CA LEU A 56 96.79 6.63 -48.40
C LEU A 56 95.83 7.69 -47.85
N LEU A 57 96.30 8.89 -47.51
CA LEU A 57 95.44 9.99 -47.11
C LEU A 57 94.44 10.38 -48.19
N LEU A 58 94.86 10.47 -49.45
CA LEU A 58 93.94 10.73 -50.57
C LEU A 58 92.91 9.61 -50.73
N SER A 59 93.33 8.34 -50.59
CA SER A 59 92.43 7.19 -50.67
C SER A 59 91.43 7.15 -49.51
N LEU A 60 91.87 7.47 -48.28
CA LEU A 60 91.01 7.58 -47.11
C LEU A 60 90.08 8.79 -47.21
N GLN A 61 90.55 9.91 -47.75
CA GLN A 61 89.72 11.08 -47.99
C GLN A 61 88.68 10.80 -49.08
N ALA A 62 89.04 10.08 -50.14
CA ALA A 62 88.12 9.67 -51.20
C ALA A 62 87.09 8.66 -50.67
N LEU A 63 87.51 7.68 -49.88
CA LEU A 63 86.63 6.71 -49.22
C LEU A 63 85.70 7.41 -48.23
N SER A 64 86.23 8.27 -47.36
CA SER A 64 85.46 9.09 -46.43
C SER A 64 84.45 9.96 -47.18
N LYS A 65 84.85 10.69 -48.23
CA LYS A 65 83.90 11.47 -49.04
C LYS A 65 82.80 10.59 -49.65
N LYS A 66 83.18 9.44 -50.22
CA LYS A 66 82.25 8.51 -50.89
C LYS A 66 81.29 7.82 -49.90
N SER A 67 81.75 7.44 -48.72
CA SER A 67 81.01 6.57 -47.79
C SER A 67 80.84 7.11 -46.37
N HIS A 68 81.15 8.38 -46.09
CA HIS A 68 81.00 8.97 -44.74
C HIS A 68 79.59 8.77 -44.18
N LYS A 69 78.55 8.92 -45.00
CA LYS A 69 77.17 8.72 -44.58
C LYS A 69 76.93 7.29 -44.09
N SER A 70 77.40 6.29 -44.83
CA SER A 70 77.29 4.88 -44.43
C SER A 70 78.10 4.57 -43.17
N ILE A 71 79.29 5.17 -43.03
CA ILE A 71 80.13 5.00 -41.83
C ILE A 71 79.46 5.63 -40.60
N ILE A 72 78.90 6.84 -40.73
CA ILE A 72 78.18 7.53 -39.64
C ILE A 72 76.91 6.77 -39.27
N GLU A 73 76.13 6.32 -40.26
CA GLU A 73 74.94 5.49 -40.04
C GLU A 73 75.29 4.16 -39.37
N SER A 74 76.39 3.52 -39.77
CA SER A 74 76.86 2.30 -39.11
C SER A 74 77.28 2.54 -37.66
N ALA A 75 78.03 3.62 -37.40
CA ALA A 75 78.46 3.98 -36.05
C ALA A 75 77.27 4.36 -35.15
N SER A 76 76.29 5.10 -35.67
CA SER A 76 75.08 5.47 -34.92
C SER A 76 74.19 4.25 -34.66
N ASN A 77 74.01 3.37 -35.65
CA ASN A 77 73.29 2.12 -35.47
C ASN A 77 73.98 1.21 -34.45
N HIS A 78 75.31 1.15 -34.43
CA HIS A 78 76.06 0.39 -33.44
C HIS A 78 75.92 0.98 -32.03
N ALA A 79 75.96 2.31 -31.89
CA ALA A 79 75.70 2.99 -30.61
C ALA A 79 74.26 2.74 -30.11
N ASN A 80 73.28 2.80 -31.01
CA ASN A 80 71.88 2.50 -30.71
C ASN A 80 71.70 1.02 -30.33
N LEU A 81 72.37 0.10 -31.02
CA LEU A 81 72.30 -1.33 -30.75
C LEU A 81 72.90 -1.66 -29.38
N ARG A 82 73.97 -0.95 -28.98
CA ARG A 82 74.59 -1.09 -27.65
C ARG A 82 73.65 -0.73 -26.50
N THR A 83 72.69 0.18 -26.70
CA THR A 83 71.70 0.56 -25.66
C THR A 83 70.39 -0.23 -25.79
N ALA A 84 69.97 -0.51 -27.02
CA ALA A 84 68.74 -1.25 -27.31
C ALA A 84 68.82 -2.72 -26.88
N LEU A 85 69.97 -3.38 -27.01
CA LEU A 85 70.12 -4.79 -26.61
C LEU A 85 69.96 -5.00 -25.09
N PRO A 86 70.62 -4.22 -24.20
CA PRO A 86 70.35 -4.28 -22.77
C PRO A 86 68.89 -3.97 -22.42
N ALA A 87 68.30 -2.93 -23.03
CA ALA A 87 66.90 -2.58 -22.78
C ALA A 87 65.92 -3.67 -23.23
N LEU A 88 66.21 -4.34 -24.36
CA LEU A 88 65.45 -5.49 -24.82
C LEU A 88 65.65 -6.68 -23.88
N ALA A 89 66.87 -6.92 -23.39
CA ALA A 89 67.16 -7.98 -22.45
C ALA A 89 66.44 -7.79 -21.11
N THR A 90 66.42 -6.57 -20.57
CA THR A 90 65.67 -6.24 -19.34
C THR A 90 64.17 -6.38 -19.57
N SER A 91 63.63 -5.82 -20.66
CA SER A 91 62.20 -5.95 -20.99
C SER A 91 61.78 -7.41 -21.20
N THR A 92 62.63 -8.22 -21.84
CA THR A 92 62.39 -9.66 -22.02
C THR A 92 62.45 -10.41 -20.69
N SER A 93 63.37 -10.03 -19.80
CA SER A 93 63.45 -10.60 -18.45
C SER A 93 62.21 -10.25 -17.61
N ASP A 94 61.77 -9.00 -17.66
CA ASP A 94 60.58 -8.53 -16.95
C ASP A 94 59.31 -9.23 -17.47
N LEU A 95 59.19 -9.38 -18.80
CA LEU A 95 58.09 -10.13 -19.41
C LEU A 95 58.12 -11.60 -19.02
N LYS A 96 59.31 -12.23 -19.01
CA LYS A 96 59.49 -13.62 -18.58
C LYS A 96 59.08 -13.83 -17.12
N LEU A 97 59.31 -12.85 -16.25
CA LEU A 97 58.90 -12.90 -14.84
C LEU A 97 57.43 -12.51 -14.63
N GLY A 98 56.86 -11.67 -15.48
CA GLY A 98 55.49 -11.18 -15.40
C GLY A 98 54.44 -12.17 -15.91
N ILE A 99 54.71 -12.85 -17.03
CA ILE A 99 53.75 -13.80 -17.66
C ILE A 99 53.29 -14.89 -16.69
N PRO A 100 54.16 -15.58 -15.93
CA PRO A 100 53.71 -16.63 -15.00
C PRO A 100 52.83 -16.11 -13.87
N LYS A 101 53.06 -14.87 -13.40
CA LYS A 101 52.22 -14.25 -12.36
C LYS A 101 50.82 -13.97 -12.89
N LEU A 102 50.73 -13.45 -14.11
CA LEU A 102 49.45 -13.21 -14.78
C LEU A 102 48.70 -14.52 -15.04
N ASP A 103 49.41 -15.55 -15.50
CA ASP A 103 48.83 -16.87 -15.76
C ASP A 103 48.30 -17.51 -14.46
N ASN A 104 49.08 -17.44 -13.38
CA ASN A 104 48.64 -17.91 -12.06
C ASN A 104 47.38 -17.18 -11.57
N GLU A 105 47.30 -15.86 -11.73
CA GLU A 105 46.09 -15.10 -11.36
C GLU A 105 44.91 -15.39 -12.29
N ALA A 106 45.15 -15.65 -13.58
CA ALA A 106 44.11 -16.05 -14.53
C ALA A 106 43.55 -17.46 -14.21
N VAL A 107 44.42 -18.41 -13.86
CA VAL A 107 44.04 -19.75 -13.38
C VAL A 107 43.31 -19.66 -12.04
N ARG A 108 43.76 -18.81 -11.12
CA ARG A 108 43.07 -18.56 -9.86
C ARG A 108 41.69 -17.96 -10.08
N PHE A 109 41.57 -16.98 -10.98
CA PHE A 109 40.28 -16.39 -11.33
C PHE A 109 39.36 -17.42 -11.98
N SER A 110 39.86 -18.22 -12.92
CA SER A 110 39.05 -19.22 -13.62
C SER A 110 38.57 -20.33 -12.68
N THR A 111 39.42 -20.82 -11.79
CA THR A 111 39.06 -21.82 -10.78
C THR A 111 38.09 -21.26 -9.73
N THR A 112 38.29 -20.02 -9.27
CA THR A 112 37.41 -19.40 -8.26
C THR A 112 36.04 -19.03 -8.83
N TYR A 113 35.95 -18.62 -10.10
CA TYR A 113 34.72 -18.11 -10.72
C TYR A 113 34.21 -18.97 -11.89
N HIS A 114 34.55 -20.26 -11.93
CA HIS A 114 34.07 -21.15 -12.98
C HIS A 114 32.53 -21.25 -12.99
N LYS A 115 31.95 -21.36 -14.19
CA LYS A 115 30.50 -21.31 -14.41
C LYS A 115 29.77 -22.61 -14.07
N SER A 116 30.52 -23.71 -13.97
CA SER A 116 29.98 -25.08 -13.82
C SER A 116 29.79 -25.53 -12.37
N GLY A 117 30.24 -24.76 -11.38
CA GLY A 117 30.07 -25.05 -9.96
C GLY A 117 29.17 -24.04 -9.24
N GLU A 118 28.56 -24.46 -8.13
CA GLU A 118 27.82 -23.55 -7.24
C GLU A 118 28.78 -22.65 -6.45
N ASN A 119 29.27 -21.60 -7.10
CA ASN A 119 30.08 -20.58 -6.44
C ASN A 119 29.17 -19.62 -5.66
N GLU A 120 29.23 -19.69 -4.33
CA GLU A 120 28.45 -18.83 -3.43
C GLU A 120 28.66 -17.34 -3.71
N MET A 121 29.88 -16.93 -4.06
CA MET A 121 30.21 -15.55 -4.43
C MET A 121 29.50 -15.10 -5.72
N LEU A 122 29.45 -15.96 -6.74
CA LEU A 122 28.72 -15.66 -7.98
C LEU A 122 27.20 -15.65 -7.74
N ASN A 123 26.70 -16.56 -6.91
CA ASN A 123 25.28 -16.59 -6.55
C ASN A 123 24.89 -15.35 -5.72
N SER A 124 25.72 -14.94 -4.77
CA SER A 124 25.55 -13.70 -4.00
C SER A 124 25.59 -12.47 -4.93
N ARG A 125 26.56 -12.39 -5.85
CA ARG A 125 26.62 -11.30 -6.85
C ARG A 125 25.40 -11.29 -7.77
N LYS A 126 24.95 -12.46 -8.24
CA LYS A 126 23.72 -12.57 -9.04
C LYS A 126 22.51 -12.09 -8.25
N ARG A 127 22.36 -12.50 -6.98
CA ARG A 127 21.28 -12.04 -6.09
C ARG A 127 21.35 -10.53 -5.86
N ALA A 128 22.53 -9.96 -5.60
CA ALA A 128 22.72 -8.53 -5.43
C ALA A 128 22.38 -7.73 -6.70
N LEU A 129 22.78 -8.22 -7.88
CA LEU A 129 22.42 -7.59 -9.17
C LEU A 129 20.93 -7.69 -9.45
N LEU A 130 20.29 -8.83 -9.13
CA LEU A 130 18.85 -8.99 -9.25
C LEU A 130 18.10 -8.04 -8.31
N LEU A 131 18.57 -7.90 -7.07
CA LEU A 131 18.01 -6.96 -6.11
C LEU A 131 18.18 -5.51 -6.58
N SER A 132 19.39 -5.12 -6.97
CA SER A 132 19.68 -3.77 -7.47
C SER A 132 18.81 -3.39 -8.67
N ARG A 133 18.52 -4.33 -9.57
CA ARG A 133 17.65 -4.07 -10.73
C ARG A 133 16.17 -3.91 -10.34
N ASN A 134 15.72 -4.55 -9.26
CA ASN A 134 14.31 -4.58 -8.85
C ASN A 134 14.03 -3.78 -7.58
N VAL A 135 15.01 -3.02 -7.07
CA VAL A 135 14.90 -2.33 -5.78
C VAL A 135 13.75 -1.33 -5.77
N GLU A 136 13.58 -0.55 -6.84
CA GLU A 136 12.49 0.44 -6.97
C GLU A 136 11.13 -0.23 -6.87
N ARG A 137 10.92 -1.34 -7.58
CA ARG A 137 9.65 -2.10 -7.53
C ARG A 137 9.37 -2.68 -6.15
N LEU A 138 10.40 -3.07 -5.41
CA LEU A 138 10.25 -3.56 -4.04
C LEU A 138 9.90 -2.43 -3.09
N VAL A 139 10.50 -1.25 -3.27
CA VAL A 139 10.13 -0.05 -2.52
C VAL A 139 8.68 0.32 -2.80
N ASP A 140 8.23 0.33 -4.06
CA ASP A 140 6.84 0.58 -4.42
C ASP A 140 5.87 -0.37 -3.69
N VAL A 141 6.22 -1.66 -3.61
CA VAL A 141 5.43 -2.68 -2.89
C VAL A 141 5.40 -2.41 -1.38
N LEU A 142 6.52 -1.98 -0.80
CA LEU A 142 6.63 -1.63 0.61
C LEU A 142 5.91 -0.32 0.95
N GLU A 143 5.72 0.57 -0.01
CA GLU A 143 4.96 1.82 0.15
C GLU A 143 3.44 1.63 0.02
N LEU A 144 2.94 0.50 -0.50
CA LEU A 144 1.50 0.28 -0.67
C LEU A 144 0.68 0.50 0.63
N PRO A 145 1.09 0.03 1.83
CA PRO A 145 0.35 0.28 3.07
C PRO A 145 0.32 1.76 3.47
N THR A 146 1.41 2.50 3.25
CA THR A 146 1.49 3.93 3.59
C THR A 146 0.62 4.75 2.64
N ILE A 147 0.63 4.43 1.34
CA ILE A 147 -0.24 5.04 0.33
C ILE A 147 -1.71 4.72 0.64
N LEU A 148 -2.01 3.48 1.03
CA LEU A 148 -3.36 3.08 1.47
C LEU A 148 -3.83 3.92 2.66
N SER A 149 -2.99 4.08 3.68
CA SER A 149 -3.30 4.92 4.84
C SER A 149 -3.59 6.36 4.42
N SER A 150 -2.75 6.96 3.57
CA SER A 150 -2.98 8.31 3.07
C SER A 150 -4.29 8.42 2.29
N ALA A 151 -4.61 7.45 1.44
CA ALA A 151 -5.84 7.43 0.66
C ALA A 151 -7.09 7.37 1.57
N ILE A 152 -7.03 6.65 2.68
CA ILE A 152 -8.13 6.59 3.67
C ILE A 152 -8.28 7.92 4.40
N THR A 153 -7.18 8.53 4.83
CA THR A 153 -7.22 9.85 5.50
C THR A 153 -7.80 10.91 4.57
N THR A 154 -7.32 11.00 3.33
CA THR A 154 -7.85 11.94 2.32
C THR A 154 -9.30 11.66 1.96
N GLY A 155 -9.67 10.38 1.85
CA GLY A 155 -11.04 9.94 1.60
C GLY A 155 -12.01 10.34 2.72
N SER A 156 -11.55 10.39 3.96
CA SER A 156 -12.35 10.76 5.14
C SER A 156 -12.54 12.28 5.27
N SER A 157 -11.55 13.09 4.86
CA SER A 157 -11.60 14.56 4.97
C SER A 157 -12.45 15.25 3.90
N SER A 158 -12.76 14.55 2.80
CA SER A 158 -13.59 15.09 1.72
C SER A 158 -15.06 15.17 2.13
N ALA A 159 -15.73 16.29 1.85
CA ALA A 159 -17.17 16.48 2.05
C ALA A 159 -18.01 15.40 1.32
N ALA A 160 -17.48 14.89 0.20
CA ALA A 160 -17.95 13.66 -0.41
C ALA A 160 -16.88 12.58 -0.17
N ALA A 161 -17.08 11.79 0.89
CA ALA A 161 -16.18 10.68 1.19
C ALA A 161 -15.99 9.82 -0.08
N ASN A 162 -14.74 9.50 -0.40
CA ASN A 162 -14.39 8.69 -1.56
C ASN A 162 -13.25 7.73 -1.21
N TYR A 163 -13.61 6.48 -0.96
CA TYR A 163 -12.65 5.43 -0.60
C TYR A 163 -12.36 4.46 -1.76
N THR A 164 -12.85 4.76 -2.96
CA THR A 164 -12.58 3.95 -4.17
C THR A 164 -11.09 3.66 -4.38
N PRO A 165 -10.17 4.65 -4.36
CA PRO A 165 -8.75 4.37 -4.55
C PRO A 165 -8.16 3.48 -3.45
N ALA A 166 -8.58 3.66 -2.19
CA ALA A 166 -8.13 2.82 -1.08
C ALA A 166 -8.58 1.35 -1.26
N LEU A 167 -9.83 1.14 -1.72
CA LEU A 167 -10.36 -0.20 -1.98
C LEU A 167 -9.66 -0.89 -3.16
N ASP A 168 -9.36 -0.15 -4.23
CA ASP A 168 -8.62 -0.69 -5.39
C ASP A 168 -7.19 -1.09 -5.00
N LEU A 169 -6.54 -0.29 -4.14
CA LEU A 169 -5.19 -0.54 -3.63
C LEU A 169 -5.17 -1.77 -2.70
N ASN A 170 -6.12 -1.89 -1.78
CA ASN A 170 -6.32 -3.09 -0.95
C ASN A 170 -6.60 -4.33 -1.83
N GLY A 171 -7.40 -4.20 -2.89
CA GLY A 171 -7.63 -5.27 -3.86
C GLY A 171 -6.36 -5.66 -4.64
N HIS A 172 -5.45 -4.73 -4.91
CA HIS A 172 -4.14 -5.03 -5.47
C HIS A 172 -3.25 -5.78 -4.46
N ILE A 173 -3.18 -5.34 -3.21
CA ILE A 173 -2.39 -5.99 -2.15
C ILE A 173 -2.85 -7.43 -1.91
N ARG A 174 -4.17 -7.66 -1.84
CA ARG A 174 -4.74 -9.02 -1.69
C ARG A 174 -4.40 -9.93 -2.87
N ARG A 175 -4.47 -9.42 -4.09
CA ARG A 175 -4.04 -10.16 -5.28
C ARG A 175 -2.54 -10.47 -5.23
N LEU A 176 -1.70 -9.52 -4.83
CA LEU A 176 -0.27 -9.73 -4.67
C LEU A 176 0.02 -10.84 -3.65
N HIS A 177 -0.68 -10.84 -2.52
CA HIS A 177 -0.58 -11.89 -1.50
C HIS A 177 -1.02 -13.26 -2.03
N SER A 178 -2.10 -13.33 -2.81
CA SER A 178 -2.52 -14.60 -3.44
C SER A 178 -1.53 -15.15 -4.47
N LEU A 179 -0.77 -14.28 -5.14
CA LEU A 179 0.22 -14.67 -6.14
C LEU A 179 1.55 -15.11 -5.50
N TYR A 180 1.91 -14.53 -4.36
CA TYR A 180 3.18 -14.77 -3.67
C TYR A 180 3.00 -15.05 -2.17
N PRO A 181 2.32 -16.15 -1.79
CA PRO A 181 2.04 -16.46 -0.39
C PRO A 181 3.30 -16.80 0.42
N GLU A 182 4.32 -17.37 -0.23
CA GLU A 182 5.58 -17.78 0.42
C GLU A 182 6.52 -16.60 0.74
N SER A 183 6.22 -15.38 0.26
CA SER A 183 7.09 -14.23 0.47
C SER A 183 6.79 -13.52 1.80
N PRO A 184 7.73 -13.48 2.77
CA PRO A 184 7.48 -12.85 4.06
C PRO A 184 7.24 -11.33 3.96
N THR A 185 7.82 -10.68 2.93
CA THR A 185 7.60 -9.24 2.70
C THR A 185 6.16 -8.97 2.26
N VAL A 186 5.60 -9.80 1.38
CA VAL A 186 4.23 -9.67 0.89
C VAL A 186 3.23 -10.00 2.00
N VAL A 187 3.51 -11.01 2.82
CA VAL A 187 2.74 -11.29 4.04
C VAL A 187 2.72 -10.07 4.96
N SER A 188 3.89 -9.49 5.26
CA SER A 188 3.99 -8.28 6.10
C SER A 188 3.24 -7.08 5.51
N VAL A 189 3.30 -6.87 4.20
CA VAL A 189 2.56 -5.79 3.52
C VAL A 189 1.05 -6.02 3.61
N SER A 190 0.60 -7.27 3.46
CA SER A 190 -0.81 -7.64 3.61
C SER A 190 -1.31 -7.42 5.03
N THR A 191 -0.55 -7.81 6.05
CA THR A 191 -0.96 -7.62 7.47
C THR A 191 -1.05 -6.14 7.83
N GLN A 192 -0.10 -5.32 7.37
CA GLN A 192 -0.15 -3.86 7.59
C GLN A 192 -1.34 -3.24 6.85
N ALA A 193 -1.63 -3.70 5.63
CA ALA A 193 -2.80 -3.24 4.90
C ALA A 193 -4.10 -3.60 5.62
N GLU A 194 -4.20 -4.80 6.21
CA GLU A 194 -5.37 -5.21 7.00
C GLU A 194 -5.59 -4.32 8.23
N GLU A 195 -4.52 -3.98 8.97
CA GLU A 195 -4.59 -3.04 10.09
C GLU A 195 -5.11 -1.67 9.63
N VAL A 196 -4.56 -1.15 8.54
CA VAL A 196 -5.02 0.11 7.94
C VAL A 196 -6.49 0.01 7.48
N MET A 197 -6.92 -1.12 6.91
CA MET A 197 -8.32 -1.34 6.53
C MET A 197 -9.25 -1.41 7.75
N GLN A 198 -8.79 -1.87 8.92
CA GLN A 198 -9.56 -1.79 10.16
C GLN A 198 -9.81 -0.33 10.57
N THR A 199 -8.82 0.57 10.40
CA THR A 199 -9.03 2.01 10.64
C THR A 199 -10.04 2.62 9.67
N MET A 200 -10.08 2.16 8.41
CA MET A 200 -11.13 2.56 7.48
C MET A 200 -12.51 2.08 7.95
N ALA A 201 -12.61 0.85 8.44
CA ALA A 201 -13.86 0.31 8.97
C ALA A 201 -14.36 1.10 10.18
N THR A 202 -13.49 1.48 11.12
CA THR A 202 -13.89 2.31 12.27
C THR A 202 -14.38 3.69 11.84
N ASN A 203 -13.74 4.32 10.84
CA ASN A 203 -14.18 5.59 10.27
C ASN A 203 -15.56 5.47 9.60
N LEU A 204 -15.81 4.39 8.86
CA LEU A 204 -17.11 4.12 8.24
C LEU A 204 -18.20 3.87 9.29
N ILE A 205 -17.90 3.11 10.34
CA ILE A 205 -18.82 2.87 11.47
C ILE A 205 -19.14 4.19 12.19
N SER A 206 -18.14 5.06 12.40
CA SER A 206 -18.34 6.38 12.96
C SER A 206 -19.25 7.25 12.07
N SER A 207 -19.07 7.18 10.74
CA SER A 207 -19.95 7.86 9.77
C SER A 207 -21.41 7.36 9.84
N LEU A 208 -21.63 6.06 10.06
CA LEU A 208 -22.97 5.50 10.28
C LEU A 208 -23.62 5.99 11.59
N ARG A 209 -22.81 6.40 12.57
CA ARG A 209 -23.28 6.99 13.83
C ARG A 209 -23.52 8.50 13.75
N ALA A 210 -23.41 9.12 12.58
CA ALA A 210 -23.74 10.54 12.43
C ALA A 210 -25.27 10.78 12.48
N PRO A 211 -25.77 11.76 13.27
CA PRO A 211 -27.20 12.00 13.47
C PRO A 211 -27.93 12.56 12.22
N GLY A 212 -27.19 13.15 11.27
CA GLY A 212 -27.74 13.73 10.03
C GLY A 212 -27.56 12.87 8.77
N LEU A 213 -27.41 11.55 8.90
CA LEU A 213 -27.02 10.72 7.77
C LEU A 213 -28.17 10.58 6.75
N LYS A 214 -27.92 10.99 5.50
CA LYS A 214 -28.85 10.85 4.37
C LYS A 214 -28.78 9.45 3.75
N LEU A 215 -29.89 9.00 3.15
CA LEU A 215 -30.00 7.67 2.50
C LEU A 215 -28.88 7.40 1.49
N ALA A 216 -28.56 8.34 0.60
CA ALA A 216 -27.50 8.18 -0.39
C ALA A 216 -26.09 8.03 0.23
N SER A 217 -25.85 8.66 1.38
CA SER A 217 -24.60 8.50 2.12
C SER A 217 -24.55 7.15 2.85
N ALA A 218 -25.69 6.74 3.43
CA ALA A 218 -25.85 5.44 4.07
C ALA A 218 -25.64 4.28 3.08
N LEU A 219 -26.20 4.37 1.86
CA LEU A 219 -25.99 3.37 0.81
C LEU A 219 -24.52 3.24 0.41
N ARG A 220 -23.82 4.36 0.22
CA ARG A 220 -22.38 4.36 -0.13
C ARG A 220 -21.53 3.78 0.99
N THR A 221 -21.76 4.20 2.23
CA THR A 221 -21.01 3.71 3.40
C THR A 221 -21.21 2.22 3.62
N VAL A 222 -22.44 1.71 3.51
CA VAL A 222 -22.73 0.27 3.59
C VAL A 222 -22.09 -0.50 2.41
N SER A 223 -22.11 0.07 1.20
CA SER A 223 -21.45 -0.52 0.03
C SER A 223 -19.93 -0.65 0.21
N TRP A 224 -19.27 0.37 0.77
CA TRP A 224 -17.85 0.28 1.12
C TRP A 224 -17.61 -0.73 2.24
N LEU A 225 -18.44 -0.73 3.29
CA LEU A 225 -18.28 -1.64 4.43
C LEU A 225 -18.40 -3.12 4.00
N ARG A 226 -19.30 -3.43 3.05
CA ARG A 226 -19.39 -4.77 2.42
C ARG A 226 -18.09 -5.20 1.75
N ARG A 227 -17.34 -4.26 1.15
CA ARG A 227 -16.05 -4.55 0.48
C ARG A 227 -14.88 -4.66 1.47
N VAL A 228 -14.94 -3.92 2.59
CA VAL A 228 -13.89 -3.95 3.61
C VAL A 228 -14.01 -5.17 4.52
N ILE A 229 -15.24 -5.53 4.90
CA ILE A 229 -15.52 -6.64 5.82
C ILE A 229 -16.51 -7.61 5.15
N PRO A 230 -16.03 -8.42 4.19
CA PRO A 230 -16.87 -9.43 3.54
C PRO A 230 -17.34 -10.51 4.54
N GLU A 231 -16.58 -10.77 5.60
CA GLU A 231 -16.91 -11.74 6.66
C GLU A 231 -18.20 -11.41 7.43
N LEU A 232 -18.61 -10.14 7.46
CA LEU A 232 -19.86 -9.70 8.11
C LEU A 232 -21.09 -9.85 7.20
N ASP A 233 -20.89 -10.25 5.96
CA ASP A 233 -21.93 -10.63 5.00
C ASP A 233 -21.89 -12.16 4.79
N PRO A 234 -21.95 -13.00 5.84
CA PRO A 234 -21.92 -14.45 5.65
C PRO A 234 -23.12 -14.82 4.78
N ALA A 235 -22.77 -15.27 3.56
CA ALA A 235 -23.62 -15.64 2.46
C ALA A 235 -25.06 -15.98 2.85
N GLY A 236 -26.00 -15.06 2.65
CA GLY A 236 -27.42 -15.33 2.38
C GLY A 236 -28.20 -16.28 3.31
N ALA A 237 -27.62 -16.75 4.42
CA ALA A 237 -28.19 -17.78 5.30
C ALA A 237 -29.10 -17.18 6.37
N THR A 238 -28.96 -15.88 6.64
CA THR A 238 -29.86 -15.11 7.50
C THR A 238 -30.42 -13.95 6.70
N GLY A 239 -31.70 -14.04 6.33
CA GLY A 239 -32.40 -13.02 5.54
C GLY A 239 -32.27 -11.60 6.12
N ASN A 240 -32.45 -10.59 5.25
CA ASN A 240 -32.39 -9.15 5.55
C ASN A 240 -31.02 -8.65 6.06
N GLY A 241 -30.02 -8.65 5.18
CA GLY A 241 -28.79 -7.85 5.36
C GLY A 241 -27.71 -8.46 6.26
N GLY A 242 -27.89 -9.68 6.77
CA GLY A 242 -26.85 -10.40 7.52
C GLY A 242 -26.27 -9.64 8.72
N GLY A 243 -24.99 -9.87 9.01
CA GLY A 243 -24.26 -9.16 10.06
C GLY A 243 -24.11 -7.65 9.78
N LEU A 244 -24.04 -7.25 8.51
CA LEU A 244 -23.99 -5.86 8.08
C LEU A 244 -25.26 -5.08 8.45
N GLY A 245 -26.42 -5.71 8.30
CA GLY A 245 -27.71 -5.17 8.69
C GLY A 245 -27.82 -4.98 10.20
N ALA A 246 -27.39 -5.98 10.98
CA ALA A 246 -27.32 -5.87 12.43
C ALA A 246 -26.40 -4.73 12.88
N LEU A 247 -25.20 -4.61 12.28
CA LEU A 247 -24.26 -3.53 12.56
C LEU A 247 -24.88 -2.16 12.27
N PHE A 248 -25.59 -2.02 11.15
CA PHE A 248 -26.31 -0.78 10.82
C PHE A 248 -27.33 -0.43 11.91
N LEU A 249 -28.17 -1.39 12.31
CA LEU A 249 -29.19 -1.18 13.35
C LEU A 249 -28.56 -0.81 14.69
N VAL A 250 -27.48 -1.48 15.11
CA VAL A 250 -26.77 -1.16 16.36
C VAL A 250 -26.16 0.23 16.31
N CYS A 251 -25.53 0.62 15.20
CA CYS A 251 -24.98 1.97 15.05
C CYS A 251 -26.08 3.02 15.15
N ARG A 252 -27.24 2.76 14.53
CA ARG A 252 -28.40 3.64 14.60
C ARG A 252 -29.06 3.70 15.95
N LEU A 253 -29.16 2.57 16.65
CA LEU A 253 -29.62 2.53 18.03
C LEU A 253 -28.73 3.38 18.92
N ALA A 254 -27.41 3.26 18.77
CA ALA A 254 -26.46 4.09 19.52
C ALA A 254 -26.68 5.59 19.24
N THR A 255 -26.98 5.99 18.00
CA THR A 255 -27.33 7.39 17.71
C THR A 255 -28.62 7.83 18.40
N LEU A 256 -29.65 6.99 18.38
CA LEU A 256 -30.90 7.25 19.08
C LEU A 256 -30.66 7.41 20.59
N MET A 257 -29.94 6.48 21.21
CA MET A 257 -29.61 6.53 22.62
C MET A 257 -28.82 7.80 22.97
N ASN A 258 -27.85 8.21 22.14
CA ASN A 258 -27.12 9.47 22.36
C ASN A 258 -28.03 10.70 22.26
N MET A 259 -28.99 10.71 21.31
CA MET A 259 -29.97 11.80 21.20
C MET A 259 -30.94 11.83 22.38
N LEU A 260 -31.33 10.66 22.90
CA LEU A 260 -32.17 10.56 24.10
C LEU A 260 -31.39 10.92 25.36
N ALA A 261 -30.11 10.58 25.45
CA ALA A 261 -29.22 10.98 26.54
C ALA A 261 -29.03 12.50 26.59
N ALA A 262 -29.08 13.20 25.46
CA ALA A 262 -29.07 14.67 25.46
C ALA A 262 -30.31 15.30 26.15
N LEU A 263 -31.37 14.51 26.42
CA LEU A 263 -32.53 14.92 27.22
C LEU A 263 -32.31 14.74 28.73
N GLU A 264 -31.14 14.28 29.18
CA GLU A 264 -30.79 14.09 30.59
C GLU A 264 -31.13 15.31 31.48
N PRO A 265 -30.88 16.58 31.08
CA PRO A 265 -31.29 17.73 31.89
C PRO A 265 -32.81 17.83 32.09
N LEU A 266 -33.61 17.45 31.09
CA LEU A 266 -35.08 17.42 31.20
C LEU A 266 -35.54 16.21 32.03
N ARG A 267 -34.82 15.09 31.94
CA ARG A 267 -35.06 13.91 32.74
C ARG A 267 -34.82 14.18 34.22
N ASP A 268 -33.72 14.84 34.57
CA ASP A 268 -33.39 15.22 35.95
C ASP A 268 -34.47 16.10 36.56
N LEU A 269 -35.02 17.05 35.79
CA LEU A 269 -36.13 17.89 36.23
C LEU A 269 -37.41 17.07 36.46
N ALA A 270 -37.68 16.08 35.60
CA ALA A 270 -38.80 15.16 35.80
C ALA A 270 -38.60 14.24 37.01
N ASP A 271 -37.37 13.79 37.28
CA ASP A 271 -37.02 12.96 38.44
C ASP A 271 -37.09 13.75 39.76
N GLN A 272 -36.68 15.03 39.75
CA GLN A 272 -36.86 15.96 40.87
C GLN A 272 -38.35 16.21 41.16
N GLU A 273 -39.16 16.35 40.12
CA GLU A 273 -40.61 16.48 40.23
C GLU A 273 -41.24 15.22 40.84
N LYS A 274 -40.83 14.03 40.35
CA LYS A 274 -41.27 12.73 40.86
C LYS A 274 -40.93 12.51 42.33
N THR A 275 -39.68 12.79 42.73
CA THR A 275 -39.23 12.65 44.13
C THR A 275 -39.94 13.64 45.06
N ARG A 276 -40.13 14.89 44.62
CA ARG A 276 -40.88 15.89 45.38
C ARG A 276 -42.36 15.50 45.53
N GLN A 277 -42.94 14.83 44.55
CA GLN A 277 -44.30 14.31 44.62
C GLN A 277 -44.44 13.12 45.57
N GLN A 278 -43.42 12.27 45.67
CA GLN A 278 -43.38 11.16 46.65
C GLN A 278 -43.18 11.67 48.09
N GLN A 279 -42.50 12.80 48.27
CA GLN A 279 -42.25 13.40 49.59
C GLN A 279 -43.33 14.40 50.04
N ALA A 280 -44.12 14.96 49.11
CA ALA A 280 -45.16 15.93 49.44
C ALA A 280 -46.40 15.26 50.06
N SER A 281 -46.70 15.60 51.32
CA SER A 281 -47.98 15.30 51.94
C SER A 281 -49.13 15.98 51.18
N THR A 282 -50.26 15.29 51.07
CA THR A 282 -51.52 15.57 50.33
C THR A 282 -52.22 16.90 50.67
N GLY A 283 -51.53 18.05 50.62
CA GLY A 283 -52.06 19.35 51.04
C GLY A 283 -51.67 20.57 50.21
N ASN A 284 -50.69 20.49 49.30
CA ASN A 284 -50.35 21.62 48.43
C ASN A 284 -50.89 21.42 47.01
N ALA A 285 -51.74 22.35 46.57
CA ALA A 285 -52.31 22.47 45.23
C ALA A 285 -51.25 22.85 44.18
N TRP A 286 -50.20 22.04 44.04
CA TRP A 286 -49.25 22.18 42.96
C TRP A 286 -49.74 21.38 41.76
N SER A 287 -49.93 22.07 40.62
CA SER A 287 -50.02 21.45 39.29
C SER A 287 -48.67 20.82 38.91
N GLY A 288 -48.32 19.73 39.58
CA GLY A 288 -47.17 18.91 39.24
C GLY A 288 -47.41 18.15 37.93
N GLY A 289 -46.33 17.86 37.22
CA GLY A 289 -46.29 17.10 35.98
C GLY A 289 -45.82 17.88 34.76
N GLN A 290 -45.62 19.21 34.85
CA GLN A 290 -45.28 20.04 33.69
C GLN A 290 -43.87 19.78 33.16
N GLN A 291 -42.90 19.48 34.04
CA GLN A 291 -41.54 19.16 33.58
C GLN A 291 -41.49 17.74 33.02
N THR A 292 -42.21 16.83 33.66
CA THR A 292 -42.39 15.45 33.17
C THR A 292 -43.08 15.42 31.79
N GLU A 293 -44.09 16.26 31.57
CA GLU A 293 -44.75 16.42 30.27
C GLU A 293 -43.76 16.93 29.20
N ARG A 294 -42.98 17.98 29.51
CA ARG A 294 -41.98 18.53 28.58
C ARG A 294 -40.93 17.49 28.18
N TYR A 295 -40.45 16.71 29.16
CA TYR A 295 -39.54 15.60 28.92
C TYR A 295 -40.18 14.54 28.00
N LEU A 296 -41.37 14.03 28.35
CA LEU A 296 -42.06 13.00 27.58
C LEU A 296 -42.38 13.46 26.16
N LYS A 297 -42.87 14.70 25.99
CA LYS A 297 -43.16 15.26 24.67
C LYS A 297 -41.92 15.26 23.79
N ARG A 298 -40.78 15.74 24.31
CA ARG A 298 -39.53 15.79 23.53
C ARG A 298 -38.96 14.39 23.28
N TYR A 299 -39.08 13.49 24.24
CA TYR A 299 -38.70 12.09 24.11
C TYR A 299 -39.48 11.41 22.98
N ILE A 300 -40.81 11.53 22.98
CA ILE A 300 -41.70 10.91 21.96
C ILE A 300 -41.43 11.51 20.58
N GLU A 301 -41.20 12.83 20.48
CA GLU A 301 -40.83 13.49 19.22
C GLU A 301 -39.55 12.88 18.61
N ILE A 302 -38.45 12.85 19.38
CA ILE A 302 -37.16 12.32 18.93
C ILE A 302 -37.29 10.82 18.63
N PHE A 303 -37.90 10.05 19.54
CA PHE A 303 -38.07 8.61 19.38
C PHE A 303 -38.85 8.29 18.11
N ARG A 304 -39.98 8.97 17.85
CA ARG A 304 -40.82 8.74 16.67
C ARG A 304 -40.08 9.05 15.37
N GLU A 305 -39.42 10.21 15.31
CA GLU A 305 -38.70 10.63 14.10
C GLU A 305 -37.55 9.66 13.78
N GLN A 306 -36.76 9.31 14.80
CA GLN A 306 -35.58 8.49 14.61
C GLN A 306 -35.92 7.01 14.40
N SER A 307 -36.88 6.43 15.15
CA SER A 307 -37.31 5.04 14.94
C SER A 307 -37.86 4.82 13.53
N PHE A 308 -38.68 5.74 13.02
CA PHE A 308 -39.18 5.70 11.65
C PHE A 308 -38.04 5.82 10.62
N ALA A 309 -37.14 6.79 10.81
CA ALA A 309 -36.00 7.00 9.91
C ALA A 309 -35.09 5.77 9.84
N ILE A 310 -34.79 5.13 10.97
CA ILE A 310 -33.92 3.97 11.05
C ILE A 310 -34.51 2.78 10.31
N VAL A 311 -35.77 2.44 10.60
CA VAL A 311 -36.44 1.27 9.98
C VAL A 311 -36.71 1.51 8.49
N SER A 312 -37.12 2.72 8.11
CA SER A 312 -37.30 3.09 6.70
C SER A 312 -35.99 3.02 5.91
N MET A 313 -34.92 3.59 6.45
CA MET A 313 -33.60 3.57 5.82
C MET A 313 -33.04 2.14 5.74
N PHE A 314 -33.23 1.33 6.77
CA PHE A 314 -32.84 -0.08 6.75
C PHE A 314 -33.53 -0.82 5.60
N ARG A 315 -34.87 -0.72 5.48
CA ARG A 315 -35.64 -1.38 4.42
C ARG A 315 -35.21 -0.91 3.02
N SER A 316 -34.79 0.34 2.88
CA SER A 316 -34.29 0.86 1.60
C SER A 316 -32.87 0.38 1.26
N ILE A 317 -32.00 0.18 2.24
CA ILE A 317 -30.61 -0.27 2.04
C ILE A 317 -30.54 -1.79 1.89
N PHE A 318 -31.35 -2.50 2.67
CA PHE A 318 -31.46 -3.95 2.71
C PHE A 318 -32.87 -4.34 2.27
N PRO A 319 -33.19 -4.24 0.97
CA PRO A 319 -34.48 -4.68 0.49
C PRO A 319 -34.66 -6.14 0.86
N THR A 320 -35.76 -6.40 1.56
CA THR A 320 -36.29 -7.74 1.80
C THR A 320 -36.42 -8.41 0.45
N SER A 321 -35.57 -9.41 0.15
CA SER A 321 -35.76 -10.24 -1.04
C SER A 321 -37.10 -10.95 -0.86
N HIS A 322 -38.16 -10.41 -1.47
CA HIS A 322 -39.52 -10.95 -1.41
C HIS A 322 -39.63 -12.33 -2.11
N GLY A 323 -38.51 -12.98 -2.45
CA GLY A 323 -38.45 -14.32 -3.04
C GLY A 323 -38.18 -15.47 -2.05
N GLN A 324 -38.02 -15.21 -0.75
CA GLN A 324 -37.83 -16.28 0.26
C GLN A 324 -38.67 -16.10 1.54
N ALA A 325 -39.70 -15.26 1.48
CA ALA A 325 -40.77 -15.22 2.49
C ALA A 325 -42.04 -15.96 2.01
N GLY A 326 -41.90 -16.88 1.06
CA GLY A 326 -42.93 -17.80 0.63
C GLY A 326 -42.33 -19.17 0.41
N VAL A 327 -42.66 -20.11 1.29
CA VAL A 327 -42.63 -21.58 1.07
C VAL A 327 -41.54 -22.03 0.09
N GLY A 328 -40.27 -21.80 0.43
CA GLY A 328 -39.17 -22.49 -0.21
C GLY A 328 -39.15 -23.91 0.32
N ALA A 329 -39.64 -24.86 -0.47
CA ALA A 329 -39.46 -26.29 -0.22
C ALA A 329 -38.02 -26.56 0.27
N PRO A 330 -37.84 -27.39 1.31
CA PRO A 330 -36.51 -27.65 1.83
C PRO A 330 -35.65 -28.22 0.71
N LYS A 331 -34.50 -27.58 0.44
CA LYS A 331 -33.42 -28.30 -0.23
C LYS A 331 -33.05 -29.44 0.70
N GLU A 332 -33.42 -30.66 0.33
CA GLU A 332 -32.92 -31.88 0.95
C GLU A 332 -31.39 -31.82 0.95
N GLY A 333 -30.78 -31.63 2.11
CA GLY A 333 -29.32 -31.62 2.20
C GLY A 333 -28.73 -31.21 3.54
N ASP A 334 -29.32 -30.26 4.28
CA ASP A 334 -28.68 -29.75 5.49
C ASP A 334 -29.70 -29.54 6.61
N LYS A 335 -29.77 -30.53 7.52
CA LYS A 335 -30.57 -30.45 8.75
C LYS A 335 -29.68 -29.88 9.85
N ASP A 336 -29.47 -28.57 9.85
CA ASP A 336 -28.98 -27.90 11.05
C ASP A 336 -30.15 -27.82 12.06
N PRO A 337 -30.07 -28.45 13.25
CA PRO A 337 -31.15 -28.45 14.24
C PRO A 337 -31.47 -27.08 14.85
N LEU A 338 -30.67 -26.05 14.54
CA LEU A 338 -30.91 -24.68 14.93
C LEU A 338 -31.53 -23.92 13.75
N GLN A 339 -32.78 -23.49 13.91
CA GLN A 339 -33.41 -22.60 12.94
C GLN A 339 -32.53 -21.36 12.71
N PRO A 340 -32.47 -20.83 11.48
CA PRO A 340 -31.67 -19.64 11.19
C PRO A 340 -32.10 -18.50 12.11
N ILE A 341 -31.11 -17.81 12.70
CA ILE A 341 -31.34 -16.69 13.63
C ILE A 341 -32.34 -15.71 13.00
N PRO A 342 -33.41 -15.31 13.73
CA PRO A 342 -34.38 -14.35 13.22
C PRO A 342 -33.67 -13.10 12.70
N SER A 343 -34.15 -12.54 11.59
CA SER A 343 -33.58 -11.31 11.03
C SER A 343 -33.45 -10.25 12.13
N ALA A 344 -32.32 -9.53 12.18
CA ALA A 344 -32.11 -8.43 13.11
C ALA A 344 -33.21 -7.34 13.02
N LEU A 345 -33.86 -7.20 11.86
CA LEU A 345 -35.00 -6.29 11.71
C LEU A 345 -36.26 -6.79 12.44
N SER A 346 -36.43 -8.10 12.62
CA SER A 346 -37.62 -8.66 13.26
C SER A 346 -37.67 -8.37 14.75
N THR A 347 -36.53 -8.34 15.43
CA THR A 347 -36.41 -8.07 16.87
C THR A 347 -36.26 -6.59 17.20
N PHE A 348 -35.70 -5.79 16.27
CA PHE A 348 -35.37 -4.39 16.50
C PHE A 348 -36.59 -3.50 16.87
N PRO A 349 -37.74 -3.54 16.16
CA PRO A 349 -38.93 -2.80 16.56
C PRO A 349 -39.43 -3.18 17.96
N PHE A 350 -39.37 -4.45 18.35
CA PHE A 350 -39.78 -4.85 19.71
C PHE A 350 -38.90 -4.23 20.78
N HIS A 351 -37.59 -4.19 20.58
CA HIS A 351 -36.67 -3.51 21.51
C HIS A 351 -36.94 -2.00 21.61
N LEU A 352 -37.23 -1.34 20.48
CA LEU A 352 -37.63 0.07 20.49
C LEU A 352 -38.92 0.30 21.27
N VAL A 353 -39.91 -0.57 21.06
CA VAL A 353 -41.20 -0.51 21.75
C VAL A 353 -41.01 -0.72 23.25
N GLU A 354 -40.23 -1.70 23.67
CA GLU A 354 -39.91 -1.97 25.07
C GLU A 354 -39.30 -0.72 25.75
N MET A 355 -38.31 -0.09 25.11
CA MET A 355 -37.68 1.15 25.60
C MET A 355 -38.69 2.30 25.76
N LEU A 356 -39.59 2.49 24.80
CA LEU A 356 -40.65 3.50 24.89
C LEU A 356 -41.63 3.18 26.02
N MET A 357 -42.05 1.92 26.14
CA MET A 357 -43.03 1.47 27.14
C MET A 357 -42.47 1.59 28.56
N GLU A 358 -41.21 1.24 28.79
CA GLU A 358 -40.55 1.42 30.09
C GLU A 358 -40.50 2.91 30.50
N THR A 359 -40.18 3.78 29.54
CA THR A 359 -40.15 5.24 29.77
C THR A 359 -41.56 5.77 30.09
N LEU A 360 -42.59 5.34 29.36
CA LEU A 360 -43.98 5.73 29.62
C LEU A 360 -44.46 5.21 30.97
N ARG A 361 -44.20 3.95 31.34
CA ARG A 361 -44.55 3.39 32.66
C ARG A 361 -43.94 4.20 33.80
N THR A 362 -42.73 4.72 33.61
CA THR A 362 -41.97 5.42 34.65
C THR A 362 -42.44 6.86 34.88
N TYR A 363 -42.85 7.56 33.82
CA TYR A 363 -43.07 9.01 33.84
C TYR A 363 -44.53 9.43 33.56
N LEU A 364 -45.31 8.65 32.80
CA LEU A 364 -46.70 8.98 32.46
C LEU A 364 -47.61 9.19 33.70
N PRO A 365 -47.51 8.37 34.77
CA PRO A 365 -48.35 8.54 35.97
C PRO A 365 -48.14 9.85 36.73
N ASN A 366 -47.02 10.55 36.50
CA ASN A 366 -46.74 11.82 37.18
C ASN A 366 -47.46 13.01 36.54
N VAL A 367 -47.96 12.86 35.31
CA VAL A 367 -48.66 13.92 34.60
C VAL A 367 -50.11 13.95 35.08
N LYS A 368 -50.53 14.98 35.81
CA LYS A 368 -51.90 15.04 36.37
C LYS A 368 -52.92 15.73 35.47
N ASP A 369 -52.47 16.56 34.53
CA ASP A 369 -53.37 17.29 33.66
C ASP A 369 -53.92 16.40 32.54
N GLN A 370 -55.24 16.28 32.48
CA GLN A 370 -55.96 15.48 31.49
C GLN A 370 -55.59 15.86 30.05
N THR A 371 -55.53 17.17 29.77
CA THR A 371 -55.31 17.63 28.38
C THR A 371 -53.89 17.32 27.89
N SER A 372 -52.91 17.43 28.78
CA SER A 372 -51.53 17.02 28.51
C SER A 372 -51.40 15.50 28.33
N ARG A 373 -52.08 14.68 29.14
CA ARG A 373 -52.11 13.22 29.00
C ARG A 373 -52.75 12.78 27.70
N ASP A 374 -53.92 13.31 27.35
CA ASP A 374 -54.59 13.08 26.07
C ASP A 374 -53.68 13.40 24.88
N SER A 375 -52.95 14.52 24.96
CA SER A 375 -51.99 14.97 23.94
C SER A 375 -50.81 14.00 23.79
N LEU A 376 -50.18 13.59 24.90
CA LEU A 376 -49.07 12.63 24.91
C LEU A 376 -49.51 11.26 24.38
N LEU A 377 -50.65 10.74 24.84
CA LEU A 377 -51.21 9.46 24.38
C LEU A 377 -51.53 9.50 22.89
N THR A 378 -52.09 10.60 22.40
CA THR A 378 -52.32 10.81 20.97
C THR A 378 -51.01 10.77 20.18
N GLN A 379 -49.94 11.43 20.67
CA GLN A 379 -48.62 11.39 20.03
C GLN A 379 -48.03 9.97 20.01
N VAL A 380 -48.18 9.20 21.09
CA VAL A 380 -47.74 7.80 21.15
C VAL A 380 -48.53 6.92 20.19
N LEU A 381 -49.85 7.12 20.06
CA LEU A 381 -50.68 6.41 19.09
C LEU A 381 -50.28 6.75 17.64
N TYR A 382 -49.92 8.01 17.35
CA TYR A 382 -49.33 8.38 16.05
C TYR A 382 -47.96 7.73 15.84
N CYS A 383 -47.15 7.57 16.89
CA CYS A 383 -45.90 6.83 16.83
C CYS A 383 -46.15 5.35 16.50
N ALA A 384 -47.07 4.70 17.22
CA ALA A 384 -47.48 3.32 16.99
C ALA A 384 -48.00 3.11 15.57
N GLY A 385 -48.86 3.99 15.05
CA GLY A 385 -49.32 3.91 13.66
C GLY A 385 -48.19 4.08 12.64
N SER A 386 -47.23 4.99 12.90
CA SER A 386 -46.09 5.19 11.99
C SER A 386 -45.12 3.99 11.95
N LEU A 387 -44.88 3.34 13.09
CA LEU A 387 -44.04 2.14 13.20
C LEU A 387 -44.80 0.88 12.76
N GLY A 388 -46.12 0.84 12.94
CA GLY A 388 -47.02 -0.23 12.48
C GLY A 388 -46.99 -0.41 10.95
N ARG A 389 -46.93 0.69 10.18
CA ARG A 389 -46.67 0.63 8.72
C ARG A 389 -45.36 -0.07 8.37
N LEU A 390 -44.42 -0.13 9.31
CA LEU A 390 -43.11 -0.77 9.19
C LEU A 390 -43.04 -2.11 9.94
N GLY A 391 -44.20 -2.70 10.30
CA GLY A 391 -44.29 -4.04 10.88
C GLY A 391 -44.07 -4.14 12.39
N GLY A 392 -44.06 -3.01 13.11
CA GLY A 392 -43.95 -2.96 14.57
C GLY A 392 -45.13 -2.25 15.20
N ASP A 393 -46.35 -2.75 15.00
CA ASP A 393 -47.54 -2.17 15.64
C ASP A 393 -47.60 -2.60 17.11
N PHE A 394 -47.56 -1.62 18.01
CA PHE A 394 -47.66 -1.81 19.46
C PHE A 394 -48.88 -1.11 20.05
N GLY A 395 -49.85 -0.71 19.22
CA GLY A 395 -51.12 -0.13 19.66
C GLY A 395 -51.85 -0.99 20.69
N VAL A 396 -51.78 -2.31 20.55
CA VAL A 396 -52.36 -3.27 21.51
C VAL A 396 -51.55 -3.34 22.79
N LEU A 397 -50.22 -3.21 22.70
CA LEU A 397 -49.34 -3.24 23.87
C LEU A 397 -49.56 -2.03 24.78
N LEU A 398 -49.94 -0.88 24.21
CA LEU A 398 -50.37 0.29 24.97
C LEU A 398 -51.57 0.01 25.89
N ALA A 399 -52.42 -0.97 25.57
CA ALA A 399 -53.54 -1.39 26.42
C ALA A 399 -53.09 -2.08 27.71
N THR A 400 -51.83 -2.53 27.75
CA THR A 400 -51.22 -3.19 28.91
C THR A 400 -50.46 -2.22 29.81
N LEU A 401 -50.46 -0.92 29.48
CA LEU A 401 -50.00 0.11 30.41
C LEU A 401 -51.03 0.20 31.52
N ASP A 402 -50.62 -0.17 32.74
CA ASP A 402 -51.43 0.05 33.93
C ASP A 402 -51.39 1.54 34.27
N VAL A 403 -52.41 2.27 33.79
CA VAL A 403 -52.57 3.70 34.03
C VAL A 403 -53.41 3.94 35.31
N GLY A 404 -53.91 2.89 35.97
CA GLY A 404 -54.82 2.97 37.12
C GLY A 404 -56.30 3.03 36.73
N GLN A 405 -57.19 2.48 37.58
CA GLN A 405 -58.60 2.24 37.26
C GLN A 405 -59.40 3.46 36.77
N GLU A 406 -59.19 4.66 37.33
CA GLU A 406 -59.88 5.89 36.87
C GLU A 406 -59.35 6.40 35.52
N GLN A 407 -58.15 5.99 35.13
CA GLN A 407 -57.44 6.45 33.95
C GLN A 407 -57.61 5.48 32.76
N GLU A 408 -58.12 4.27 33.00
CA GLU A 408 -58.49 3.28 31.97
C GLU A 408 -59.69 3.74 31.12
N GLU A 409 -60.71 4.37 31.73
CA GLU A 409 -61.87 4.89 30.98
C GLU A 409 -61.47 6.02 30.02
N GLU A 410 -60.62 6.95 30.49
CA GLU A 410 -60.00 8.00 29.68
C GLU A 410 -59.16 7.40 28.53
N TRP A 411 -58.40 6.35 28.81
CA TRP A 411 -57.58 5.66 27.82
C TRP A 411 -58.44 5.06 26.69
N VAL A 412 -59.57 4.42 27.02
CA VAL A 412 -60.53 3.89 26.04
C VAL A 412 -61.12 5.01 25.17
N GLU A 413 -61.44 6.17 25.75
CA GLU A 413 -61.95 7.31 24.99
C GLU A 413 -60.92 7.89 24.02
N VAL A 414 -59.67 8.06 24.45
CA VAL A 414 -58.58 8.57 23.59
C VAL A 414 -58.28 7.60 22.45
N VAL A 415 -58.22 6.29 22.73
CA VAL A 415 -58.01 5.26 21.70
C VAL A 415 -59.17 5.24 20.70
N LYS A 416 -60.42 5.36 21.16
CA LYS A 416 -61.60 5.44 20.29
C LYS A 416 -61.58 6.70 19.42
N ARG A 417 -61.23 7.85 20.01
CA ARG A 417 -61.08 9.14 19.30
C ARG A 417 -59.98 9.06 18.24
N HIS A 418 -58.83 8.50 18.59
CA HIS A 418 -57.73 8.29 17.65
C HIS A 418 -58.10 7.31 16.53
N ARG A 419 -58.76 6.18 16.82
CA ARG A 419 -59.20 5.21 15.81
C ARG A 419 -60.14 5.83 14.78
N VAL A 420 -61.04 6.71 15.21
CA VAL A 420 -61.94 7.47 14.32
C VAL A 420 -61.16 8.49 13.48
N MET A 421 -60.19 9.19 14.06
CA MET A 421 -59.36 10.16 13.34
C MET A 421 -58.43 9.48 12.32
N ALA A 422 -57.78 8.37 12.71
CA ALA A 422 -56.94 7.57 11.83
C ALA A 422 -57.74 6.98 10.66
N GLY A 423 -58.92 6.42 10.92
CA GLY A 423 -59.82 5.92 9.87
C GLY A 423 -60.31 7.00 8.90
N ARG A 424 -60.50 8.25 9.37
CA ARG A 424 -60.79 9.41 8.50
C ARG A 424 -59.59 9.82 7.65
N LEU A 425 -58.38 9.81 8.22
CA LEU A 425 -57.15 10.10 7.48
C LEU A 425 -56.87 9.05 6.40
N GLU A 426 -57.07 7.76 6.71
CA GLU A 426 -56.92 6.67 5.75
C GLU A 426 -57.98 6.73 4.63
N SER A 427 -59.23 7.09 4.94
CA SER A 427 -60.25 7.26 3.90
C SER A 427 -60.00 8.48 3.00
N ILE A 428 -59.42 9.56 3.54
CA ILE A 428 -59.02 10.75 2.77
C ILE A 428 -57.81 10.45 1.86
N VAL A 429 -56.83 9.68 2.35
CA VAL A 429 -55.66 9.26 1.57
C VAL A 429 -56.07 8.25 0.48
N GLY A 430 -56.86 7.23 0.82
CA GLY A 430 -57.37 6.25 -0.15
C GLY A 430 -58.32 6.84 -1.20
N SER A 431 -59.07 7.89 -0.86
CA SER A 431 -59.89 8.63 -1.84
C SER A 431 -59.07 9.46 -2.82
N LYS A 432 -57.79 9.73 -2.52
CA LYS A 432 -56.89 10.50 -3.38
C LYS A 432 -56.22 9.60 -4.43
N ASP A 433 -55.92 8.36 -4.07
CA ASP A 433 -55.39 7.35 -5.00
C ASP A 433 -56.45 6.83 -5.98
N ASN A 434 -57.74 6.88 -5.62
CA ASN A 434 -58.83 6.43 -6.50
C ASN A 434 -59.33 7.49 -7.50
N LYS A 435 -58.74 8.70 -7.52
CA LYS A 435 -59.09 9.78 -8.45
C LYS A 435 -58.11 9.96 -9.62
N SER A 436 -57.06 9.14 -9.71
CA SER A 436 -56.04 9.23 -10.77
C SER A 436 -56.20 8.23 -11.92
N ASN A 437 -57.41 7.71 -12.18
CA ASN A 437 -57.64 6.92 -13.40
C ASN A 437 -59.02 7.18 -14.01
N PRO A 438 -59.17 8.18 -14.91
CA PRO A 438 -60.32 8.25 -15.78
C PRO A 438 -60.12 7.27 -16.96
N GLU A 439 -60.95 6.23 -16.94
CA GLU A 439 -61.47 5.44 -18.05
C GLU A 439 -60.94 5.75 -19.47
N ILE A 440 -60.13 4.84 -20.02
CA ILE A 440 -60.10 4.60 -21.46
C ILE A 440 -61.28 3.66 -21.75
N ALA A 441 -62.46 4.27 -21.94
CA ALA A 441 -63.65 3.59 -22.42
C ALA A 441 -63.71 3.67 -23.96
N ILE A 442 -63.44 2.51 -24.55
CA ILE A 442 -63.75 2.02 -25.90
C ILE A 442 -64.90 2.78 -26.60
N LYS A 443 -64.67 3.22 -27.85
CA LYS A 443 -65.69 3.29 -28.90
C LYS A 443 -65.07 3.23 -30.30
N ALA A 444 -65.54 2.22 -31.05
CA ALA A 444 -65.63 2.05 -32.50
C ALA A 444 -64.48 2.50 -33.41
#